data_AF-A0A927MN90-F1
#
_entry.id   AF-A0A927MN90-F1
#
_cell.length_a   1.000
_cell.length_b   1.000
_cell.length_c   1.000
_cell.angle_alpha   90.00
_cell.angle_beta   90.00
_cell.angle_gamma   90.00
#
_symmetry.space_group_name_H-M   'P 1'
#
loop_
_entity.id
_entity.type
_entity.pdbx_description
1 polymer ?
#
loop_
_entity_poly.entity_id
_entity_poly.type
_entity_poly.pdbx_seq_one_letter_code
_entity_poly.pdbx_strand_id
1 'polypeptide(L)'
;MIDSAILKQAINKISSIEEFQMDPKHLALDILALSMTFNDETKFGDVVNSVIDAIHSLLNDVSIGEDLEHNLVEWKSYHFSSPYTTYPGEEDMRMVYQSVTNIKILAFGHRYTPTDFYKRFINRI
;
A
#
# COMPACT_ATOMS: atom_id res chain seq x y z
N MET A 1 6.85 0.50 19.14
CA MET A 1 5.45 0.54 18.66
C MET A 1 5.22 1.97 18.23
N ILE A 2 4.79 2.19 17.00
CA ILE A 2 4.62 3.54 16.44
C ILE A 2 3.51 4.28 17.21
N ASP A 3 3.76 5.54 17.55
CA ASP A 3 2.79 6.36 18.26
C ASP A 3 1.48 6.56 17.47
N SER A 4 0.35 6.59 18.17
CA SER A 4 -0.97 6.74 17.56
C SER A 4 -1.14 8.05 16.77
N ALA A 5 -0.46 9.12 17.16
CA ALA A 5 -0.45 10.38 16.43
C ALA A 5 0.28 10.25 15.09
N ILE A 6 1.38 9.48 15.05
CA ILE A 6 2.13 9.20 13.82
C ILE A 6 1.28 8.36 12.85
N LEU A 7 0.56 7.36 13.36
CA LEU A 7 -0.38 6.58 12.54
C LEU A 7 -1.47 7.47 11.94
N LYS A 8 -2.08 8.36 12.74
CA LYS A 8 -3.08 9.32 12.26
C LYS A 8 -2.51 10.28 11.22
N GLN A 9 -1.27 10.76 11.41
CA GLN A 9 -0.61 11.60 10.42
C GLN A 9 -0.39 10.87 9.10
N ALA A 10 0.03 9.61 9.13
CA ALA A 10 0.20 8.81 7.92
C ALA A 10 -1.12 8.59 7.18
N ILE A 11 -2.20 8.25 7.91
CA ILE A 11 -3.56 8.16 7.35
C ILE A 11 -3.95 9.48 6.70
N ASN A 12 -3.79 10.60 7.41
CA ASN A 12 -4.15 11.93 6.89
C ASN A 12 -3.40 12.25 5.60
N LYS A 13 -2.07 12.04 5.56
CA LYS A 13 -1.24 12.28 4.37
C LYS A 13 -1.73 11.49 3.15
N ILE A 14 -2.02 10.21 3.32
CA ILE A 14 -2.49 9.37 2.21
C ILE A 14 -3.92 9.76 1.80
N SER A 15 -4.81 10.00 2.77
CA SER A 15 -6.20 10.37 2.50
C SER A 15 -6.38 11.76 1.89
N SER A 16 -5.38 12.63 2.00
CA SER A 16 -5.40 13.98 1.42
C SER A 16 -4.98 14.02 -0.04
N ILE A 17 -4.45 12.93 -0.58
CA ILE A 17 -4.13 12.83 -2.00
C ILE A 17 -5.45 12.72 -2.77
N GLU A 18 -5.64 13.60 -3.74
CA GLU A 18 -6.82 13.61 -4.60
C GLU A 18 -6.72 12.51 -5.67
N GLU A 19 -7.76 12.33 -6.49
CA GLU A 19 -7.72 11.49 -7.70
C GLU A 19 -7.67 9.96 -7.49
N PHE A 20 -7.70 9.45 -6.25
CA PHE A 20 -8.00 8.04 -5.97
C PHE A 20 -9.05 7.84 -4.87
N GLN A 21 -9.55 6.61 -4.78
CA GLN A 21 -10.49 6.17 -3.74
C GLN A 21 -9.94 4.97 -2.99
N MET A 22 -10.09 4.97 -1.66
CA MET A 22 -9.81 3.82 -0.80
C MET A 22 -10.80 3.82 0.36
N ASP A 23 -11.22 2.63 0.78
CA ASP A 23 -12.04 2.50 1.99
C ASP A 23 -11.21 2.96 3.22
N PRO A 24 -11.73 3.89 4.05
CA PRO A 24 -10.97 4.43 5.19
C PRO A 24 -10.55 3.38 6.22
N LYS A 25 -11.35 2.31 6.40
CA LYS A 25 -11.00 1.20 7.28
C LYS A 25 -9.85 0.39 6.68
N HIS A 26 -9.85 0.17 5.36
CA HIS A 26 -8.75 -0.53 4.69
C HIS A 26 -7.45 0.28 4.80
N LEU A 27 -7.52 1.61 4.60
CA LEU A 27 -6.37 2.50 4.79
C LEU A 27 -5.79 2.38 6.20
N ALA A 28 -6.64 2.45 7.23
CA ALA A 28 -6.20 2.32 8.61
C ALA A 28 -5.56 0.94 8.91
N LEU A 29 -6.13 -0.15 8.37
CA LEU A 29 -5.60 -1.50 8.53
C LEU A 29 -4.23 -1.68 7.88
N ASP A 30 -4.02 -1.10 6.70
CA ASP A 30 -2.76 -1.21 5.98
C ASP A 30 -1.66 -0.36 6.63
N ILE A 31 -2.01 0.84 7.10
CA ILE A 31 -1.11 1.67 7.93
C ILE A 31 -0.71 0.94 9.21
N LEU A 32 -1.67 0.30 9.89
CA LEU A 32 -1.38 -0.51 11.07
C LEU A 32 -0.42 -1.67 10.74
N ALA A 33 -0.67 -2.40 9.65
CA ALA A 33 0.20 -3.49 9.21
C ALA A 33 1.63 -3.00 8.88
N LEU A 34 1.77 -1.84 8.23
CA LEU A 34 3.07 -1.22 8.00
C LEU A 34 3.79 -0.88 9.30
N SER A 35 3.10 -0.31 10.28
CA SER A 35 3.70 -0.01 11.60
C SER A 35 4.16 -1.25 12.37
N MET A 36 3.56 -2.40 12.11
CA MET A 36 4.00 -3.68 12.69
C MET A 36 5.27 -4.21 12.01
N THR A 37 5.42 -3.94 10.71
CA THR A 37 6.60 -4.33 9.93
C THR A 37 7.78 -3.39 10.18
N PHE A 38 7.54 -2.09 10.09
CA PHE A 38 8.51 -1.02 10.28
C PHE A 38 8.21 -0.33 11.61
N ASN A 39 8.70 -0.92 12.71
CA ASN A 39 8.35 -0.53 14.08
C ASN A 39 9.18 0.65 14.63
N ASP A 40 10.08 1.19 13.82
CA ASP A 40 10.86 2.40 14.04
C ASP A 40 10.19 3.58 13.32
N GLU A 41 10.08 4.73 13.98
CA GLU A 41 9.32 5.88 13.47
C GLU A 41 9.92 6.50 12.21
N THR A 42 11.25 6.57 12.12
CA THR A 42 11.93 7.05 10.93
C THR A 42 11.69 6.09 9.78
N LYS A 43 11.90 4.79 10.01
CA LYS A 43 11.65 3.78 8.96
C LYS A 43 10.21 3.77 8.48
N PHE A 44 9.27 3.83 9.41
CA PHE A 44 7.85 3.91 9.10
C PHE A 44 7.53 5.13 8.24
N GLY A 45 8.05 6.30 8.62
CA GLY A 45 7.87 7.54 7.85
C GLY A 45 8.37 7.43 6.41
N ASP A 46 9.57 6.87 6.22
CA ASP A 46 10.13 6.70 4.87
C ASP A 46 9.31 5.72 4.03
N VAL A 47 8.83 4.62 4.63
CA VAL A 47 7.97 3.65 3.92
C VAL A 47 6.62 4.26 3.56
N VAL A 48 6.05 5.10 4.43
CA VAL A 48 4.84 5.86 4.09
C VAL A 48 5.09 6.77 2.88
N ASN A 49 6.26 7.41 2.79
CA ASN A 49 6.61 8.20 1.61
C ASN A 49 6.72 7.31 0.35
N SER A 50 7.32 6.11 0.44
CA SER A 50 7.33 5.17 -0.70
C SER A 50 5.93 4.74 -1.14
N VAL A 51 4.98 4.61 -0.21
CA VAL A 51 3.57 4.36 -0.56
C VAL A 51 2.97 5.56 -1.28
N ILE A 52 3.23 6.79 -0.82
CA ILE A 52 2.77 8.01 -1.48
C ILE A 52 3.34 8.12 -2.90
N ASP A 53 4.63 7.85 -3.07
CA ASP A 53 5.30 7.85 -4.38
C ASP A 53 4.71 6.76 -5.30
N ALA A 54 4.38 5.59 -4.75
CA ALA A 54 3.70 4.54 -5.49
C ALA A 54 2.29 4.96 -5.92
N ILE A 55 1.55 5.68 -5.08
CA ILE A 55 0.25 6.26 -5.45
C ILE A 55 0.42 7.25 -6.61
N HIS A 56 1.36 8.19 -6.52
CA HIS A 56 1.60 9.15 -7.62
C HIS A 56 2.05 8.45 -8.91
N SER A 57 2.88 7.41 -8.81
CA SER A 57 3.29 6.61 -9.96
C SER A 57 2.07 5.97 -10.64
N LEU A 58 1.15 5.44 -9.84
CA LEU A 58 -0.11 4.88 -10.30
C LEU A 58 -1.05 5.92 -10.92
N LEU A 59 -1.15 7.12 -10.33
CA LEU A 59 -1.94 8.23 -10.89
C LEU A 59 -1.40 8.67 -12.26
N ASN A 60 -0.07 8.60 -12.46
CA ASN A 60 0.58 8.95 -13.72
C ASN A 60 0.45 7.88 -14.80
N ASP A 61 0.55 6.60 -14.42
CA ASP A 61 0.44 5.47 -15.34
C ASP A 61 -0.27 4.27 -14.67
N VAL A 62 -1.52 4.04 -15.07
CA VAL A 62 -2.34 2.95 -14.54
C VAL A 62 -1.94 1.57 -15.06
N SER A 63 -1.04 1.49 -16.05
CA SER A 63 -0.60 0.24 -16.67
C SER A 63 0.57 -0.45 -15.97
N ILE A 64 1.19 0.21 -14.98
CA ILE A 64 2.41 -0.27 -14.29
C ILE A 64 2.23 -1.58 -13.50
N GLY A 65 1.00 -1.97 -13.20
CA GLY A 65 0.68 -3.18 -12.42
C GLY A 65 0.33 -4.40 -13.27
N GLU A 66 0.64 -5.56 -12.72
CA GLU A 66 0.32 -6.88 -13.28
C GLU A 66 -1.14 -7.24 -12.99
N ASP A 67 -1.84 -7.85 -13.95
CA ASP A 67 -3.23 -8.30 -13.76
C ASP A 67 -3.31 -9.45 -12.75
N LEU A 68 -4.32 -9.40 -11.88
CA LEU A 68 -4.58 -10.46 -10.90
C LEU A 68 -5.61 -11.47 -11.41
N GLU A 69 -5.51 -12.71 -10.93
CA GLU A 69 -6.32 -13.85 -11.36
C GLU A 69 -7.46 -14.19 -10.37
N HIS A 70 -8.31 -15.16 -10.73
CA HIS A 70 -9.38 -15.72 -9.91
C HIS A 70 -10.45 -14.71 -9.46
N ASN A 71 -10.64 -14.53 -8.15
CA ASN A 71 -11.61 -13.59 -7.60
C ASN A 71 -11.11 -12.13 -7.60
N LEU A 72 -9.91 -11.90 -8.15
CA LEU A 72 -9.28 -10.60 -8.29
C LEU A 72 -9.23 -10.13 -9.75
N VAL A 73 -9.98 -10.77 -10.63
CA VAL A 73 -10.17 -10.29 -12.01
C VAL A 73 -10.65 -8.83 -11.95
N GLU A 74 -10.09 -7.97 -12.81
CA GLU A 74 -10.22 -6.49 -12.83
C GLU A 74 -9.32 -5.72 -11.86
N TRP A 75 -8.61 -6.42 -10.96
CA TRP A 75 -7.58 -5.81 -10.11
C TRP A 75 -6.18 -6.03 -10.69
N LYS A 76 -5.30 -5.08 -10.38
CA LYS A 76 -3.87 -5.11 -10.69
C LYS A 76 -3.04 -5.06 -9.42
N SER A 77 -1.86 -5.68 -9.45
CA SER A 77 -0.84 -5.53 -8.41
C SER A 77 0.34 -4.72 -8.93
N TYR A 78 0.59 -3.58 -8.30
CA TYR A 78 1.81 -2.82 -8.49
C TYR A 78 2.85 -3.22 -7.43
N HIS A 79 4.05 -3.57 -7.89
CA HIS A 79 5.17 -3.98 -7.07
C HIS A 79 6.19 -2.84 -6.99
N PHE A 80 6.70 -2.57 -5.78
CA PHE A 80 7.72 -1.54 -5.56
C PHE A 80 8.58 -1.91 -4.36
N SER A 81 9.67 -1.17 -4.16
CA SER A 81 10.64 -1.40 -3.09
C SER A 81 10.47 -0.39 -1.96
N SER A 82 10.55 -0.85 -0.72
CA SER A 82 10.80 0.00 0.43
C SER A 82 12.28 0.43 0.48
N PRO A 83 12.62 1.50 1.23
CA PRO A 83 14.02 1.89 1.45
C PRO A 83 14.83 0.89 2.30
N TYR A 84 14.16 -0.14 2.84
CA TYR A 84 14.70 -1.08 3.81
C TYR A 84 14.64 -2.54 3.32
N THR A 85 14.61 -2.74 2.01
CA THR A 85 14.71 -4.06 1.38
C THR A 85 15.93 -4.83 1.87
N THR A 86 15.79 -6.15 2.00
CA THR A 86 16.92 -7.00 2.42
C THR A 86 17.91 -7.20 1.28
N TYR A 87 17.40 -7.22 0.03
CA TYR A 87 18.20 -7.41 -1.17
C TYR A 87 18.00 -6.25 -2.16
N PRO A 88 19.08 -5.71 -2.75
CA PRO A 88 18.96 -4.70 -3.81
C PRO A 88 18.13 -5.23 -4.98
N GLY A 89 17.13 -4.45 -5.41
CA GLY A 89 16.21 -4.82 -6.48
C GLY A 89 15.05 -5.72 -6.06
N GLU A 90 14.93 -6.05 -4.77
CA GLU A 90 13.74 -6.72 -4.25
C GLU A 90 12.56 -5.76 -4.19
N GLU A 91 11.43 -6.15 -4.80
CA GLU A 91 10.15 -5.49 -4.60
C GLU A 91 9.45 -6.18 -3.43
N ASP A 92 9.62 -5.61 -2.23
CA ASP A 92 9.08 -6.10 -0.98
C ASP A 92 7.71 -5.49 -0.63
N MET A 93 7.26 -4.50 -1.40
CA MET A 93 5.97 -3.80 -1.21
C MET A 93 4.99 -4.11 -2.34
N ARG A 94 3.70 -4.09 -2.01
CA ARG A 94 2.60 -4.36 -2.94
C ARG A 94 1.51 -3.31 -2.78
N MET A 95 0.87 -2.96 -3.88
CA MET A 95 -0.37 -2.18 -3.91
C MET A 95 -1.34 -2.85 -4.88
N VAL A 96 -2.59 -2.99 -4.46
CA VAL A 96 -3.66 -3.58 -5.28
C VAL A 96 -4.67 -2.52 -5.61
N TYR A 97 -4.92 -2.36 -6.90
CA TYR A 97 -5.74 -1.28 -7.42
C TYR A 97 -6.55 -1.72 -8.64
N GLN A 98 -7.56 -0.93 -9.00
CA GLN A 98 -8.29 -1.05 -10.26
C GLN A 98 -8.46 0.34 -10.87
N SER A 99 -8.55 0.41 -12.21
CA SER A 99 -8.75 1.65 -12.95
C SER A 99 -9.88 1.46 -13.97
N VAL A 100 -11.12 1.58 -13.50
CA VAL A 100 -12.32 1.44 -14.35
C VAL A 100 -12.91 2.81 -14.72
N THR A 101 -12.89 3.77 -13.78
CA THR A 101 -13.43 5.13 -13.98
C THR A 101 -12.64 6.15 -13.17
N ASN A 102 -12.29 5.77 -11.93
CA ASN A 102 -11.31 6.41 -11.07
C ASN A 102 -10.37 5.32 -10.53
N ILE A 103 -9.17 5.71 -10.11
CA ILE A 103 -8.24 4.79 -9.46
C ILE A 103 -8.80 4.42 -8.09
N LYS A 104 -9.01 3.13 -7.86
CA LYS A 104 -9.42 2.60 -6.56
C LYS A 104 -8.33 1.71 -6.01
N ILE A 105 -7.84 2.01 -4.82
CA ILE A 105 -6.85 1.20 -4.12
C ILE A 105 -7.60 0.33 -3.11
N LEU A 106 -7.38 -0.98 -3.17
CA LEU A 106 -7.96 -1.95 -2.25
C LEU A 106 -7.07 -2.17 -1.03
N ALA A 107 -5.77 -2.30 -1.27
CA ALA A 107 -4.79 -2.58 -0.24
C ALA A 107 -3.38 -2.17 -0.63
N PHE A 108 -2.54 -1.90 0.35
CA PHE A 108 -1.09 -1.80 0.18
C PHE A 108 -0.33 -2.39 1.38
N GLY A 109 0.95 -2.69 1.19
CA GLY A 109 1.88 -2.98 2.28
C GLY A 109 2.99 -3.96 1.93
N HIS A 110 3.75 -4.34 2.95
CA HIS A 110 4.85 -5.30 2.77
C HIS A 110 4.32 -6.70 2.42
N ARG A 111 5.02 -7.37 1.50
CA ARG A 111 4.63 -8.64 0.86
C ARG A 111 4.49 -9.77 1.86
N TYR A 112 5.44 -9.89 2.79
CA TYR A 112 5.54 -11.06 3.68
C TYR A 112 5.16 -10.79 5.13
N THR A 113 5.22 -9.52 5.56
CA THR A 113 5.09 -9.13 6.97
C THR A 113 4.02 -8.04 7.13
N PRO A 114 3.33 -7.97 8.28
CA PRO A 114 3.42 -8.91 9.42
C PRO A 114 2.87 -10.31 9.10
N THR A 115 2.10 -10.43 8.03
CA THR A 115 1.62 -11.67 7.43
C THR A 115 1.59 -11.50 5.91
N ASP A 116 1.43 -12.59 5.16
CA ASP A 116 1.31 -12.53 3.69
C ASP A 116 0.29 -11.48 3.23
N PHE A 117 0.71 -10.61 2.30
CA PHE A 117 -0.08 -9.48 1.82
C PHE A 117 -1.44 -9.89 1.25
N TYR A 118 -1.49 -10.91 0.39
CA TYR A 118 -2.74 -11.36 -0.23
C TYR A 118 -3.71 -11.93 0.80
N LYS A 119 -3.20 -12.66 1.80
CA LYS A 119 -4.04 -13.13 2.92
C LYS A 119 -4.67 -12.00 3.74
N ARG A 120 -4.05 -10.80 3.80
CA ARG A 120 -4.59 -9.66 4.57
C ARG A 120 -5.78 -8.98 3.91
N PHE A 121 -5.86 -8.99 2.58
CA PHE A 121 -6.87 -8.21 1.86
C PHE A 121 -7.89 -9.06 1.09
N ILE A 122 -7.68 -10.36 0.91
CA ILE A 122 -8.56 -11.20 0.07
C ILE A 122 -10.06 -11.16 0.46
N ASN A 123 -10.37 -10.89 1.73
CA ASN A 123 -11.74 -10.80 2.25
C ASN A 123 -12.32 -9.36 2.23
N ARG A 124 -11.68 -8.43 1.50
CA ARG A 124 -12.09 -7.02 1.40
C ARG A 124 -12.94 -6.71 0.17
N ILE A 125 -13.18 -7.72 -0.68
CA ILE A 125 -13.93 -7.65 -1.94
C ILE A 125 -15.33 -8.20 -1.71
#